data_AF-A0AAV0BNR0-F1
#
_entry.id   AF-A0AAV0BNR0-F1
#
_cell.length_a   1.000
_cell.length_b   1.000
_cell.length_c   1.000
_cell.angle_alpha   90.00
_cell.angle_beta   90.00
_cell.angle_gamma   90.00
#
_symmetry.space_group_name_H-M   'P 1'
#
loop_
_entity.id
_entity.type
_entity.pdbx_description
1 polymer ?
#
loop_
_entity_poly.entity_id
_entity_poly.type
_entity_poly.pdbx_seq_one_letter_code
_entity_poly.pdbx_strand_id
1 'polypeptide(L)'
;MVTQDQANNSASPQNNSPVDDSSSMSIITLEPPPSYAEARSSMDAGGMNLTEFHPFENTNFFPSGVFVLRNRSSLKALDVKGEGNQAGARVIGYTPKRPTLLDGTLLHKGNNQLFFLDWHGCLCAANCGLRVDVDENFGLVLSKPQPISPRPTRDSHPPPQFRYDPLTRTISVVFSHDPTFSNATLQEIASVEYLLELQPKSSLRHPATSSSPLEKLSKWLPINKLSVPINEGPSEAATIPDSRVELEDSELDDSPDLTRDICVVSVAPGWREKFPSSSSPEARKWLKRQWDIASIIVKPRHQSTCPVTSPSTRNSCLSDPNLPSSNVLDDLSQALGDLGSEISRVLRL
;
A
#
# COMPACT_ATOMS: atom_id res chain seq x y z
N MET A 1 -18.00 35.84 -51.83
CA MET A 1 -17.47 37.19 -51.65
C MET A 1 -16.08 37.03 -51.07
N VAL A 2 -15.08 37.26 -51.92
CA VAL A 2 -13.66 37.05 -51.68
C VAL A 2 -13.13 38.32 -51.02
N THR A 3 -12.40 38.18 -49.92
CA THR A 3 -11.47 39.24 -49.46
C THR A 3 -10.20 38.60 -48.96
N GLN A 4 -9.18 38.84 -49.78
CA GLN A 4 -7.76 38.57 -49.65
C GLN A 4 -7.14 39.93 -49.33
N ASP A 5 -6.22 40.02 -48.36
CA ASP A 5 -5.18 41.05 -48.21
C ASP A 5 -4.24 40.57 -47.08
N GLN A 6 -2.96 40.25 -47.31
CA GLN A 6 -1.79 41.13 -47.47
C GLN A 6 -1.58 42.06 -46.25
N ALA A 7 -0.39 42.30 -45.68
CA ALA A 7 0.98 41.88 -45.92
C ALA A 7 1.86 42.32 -44.72
N ASN A 8 3.06 41.73 -44.66
CA ASN A 8 4.35 42.33 -44.27
C ASN A 8 4.48 43.20 -43.01
N ASN A 9 5.37 42.78 -42.10
CA ASN A 9 6.35 43.70 -41.54
C ASN A 9 7.68 43.00 -41.26
N SER A 10 8.70 43.40 -42.01
CA SER A 10 10.12 43.11 -41.80
C SER A 10 10.76 44.36 -41.21
N ALA A 11 11.47 44.23 -40.08
CA ALA A 11 12.40 45.24 -39.60
C ALA A 11 13.52 44.57 -38.78
N SER A 12 14.64 44.38 -39.48
CA SER A 12 16.06 44.56 -39.14
C SER A 12 16.66 44.27 -37.75
N PRO A 13 17.95 43.87 -37.72
CA PRO A 13 18.65 43.34 -36.55
C PRO A 13 19.35 44.44 -35.74
N GLN A 14 19.46 44.23 -34.42
CA GLN A 14 20.40 44.96 -33.59
C GLN A 14 21.37 44.02 -32.87
N ASN A 15 22.56 44.57 -32.74
CA ASN A 15 23.87 43.98 -32.55
C ASN A 15 24.33 44.22 -31.10
N ASN A 16 25.31 43.42 -30.65
CA ASN A 16 26.13 43.59 -29.43
C ASN A 16 25.45 43.13 -28.11
N SER A 17 26.05 42.33 -27.23
CA SER A 17 27.48 42.11 -26.89
C SER A 17 27.66 40.71 -26.27
N PRO A 18 28.85 40.08 -26.39
CA PRO A 18 29.16 38.86 -25.64
C PRO A 18 29.53 39.25 -24.21
N VAL A 19 28.71 38.83 -23.24
CA VAL A 19 29.09 38.84 -21.82
C VAL A 19 29.77 37.51 -21.54
N ASP A 20 31.10 37.56 -21.47
CA ASP A 20 31.94 36.48 -20.94
C ASP A 20 31.72 36.40 -19.44
N ASP A 21 30.69 35.66 -19.02
CA ASP A 21 30.51 35.26 -17.62
C ASP A 21 31.08 33.84 -17.47
N SER A 22 32.40 33.77 -17.32
CA SER A 22 33.14 32.55 -17.00
C SER A 22 32.92 32.17 -15.52
N SER A 23 31.67 31.90 -15.15
CA SER A 23 31.35 31.22 -13.90
C SER A 23 31.61 29.72 -14.10
N SER A 24 32.86 29.35 -13.84
CA SER A 24 33.34 27.97 -13.73
C SER A 24 32.50 27.22 -12.69
N MET A 25 31.40 26.61 -13.13
CA MET A 25 30.69 25.62 -12.34
C MET A 25 31.63 24.43 -12.15
N SER A 26 32.20 24.32 -10.95
CA SER A 26 32.87 23.10 -10.51
C SER A 26 31.84 21.98 -10.55
N ILE A 27 31.91 21.15 -11.57
CA ILE A 27 31.18 19.89 -11.64
C ILE A 27 31.65 19.08 -10.44
N ILE A 28 30.79 18.96 -9.42
CA ILE A 28 30.99 18.06 -8.31
C ILE A 28 30.80 16.66 -8.89
N THR A 29 31.90 16.05 -9.32
CA THR A 29 31.93 14.66 -9.74
C THR A 29 31.72 13.81 -8.49
N LEU A 30 30.46 13.53 -8.18
CA LEU A 30 30.14 12.53 -7.17
C LEU A 30 30.68 11.19 -7.68
N GLU A 31 31.43 10.48 -6.83
CA GLU A 31 31.89 9.14 -7.17
C GLU A 31 30.69 8.26 -7.52
N PRO A 32 30.79 7.44 -8.58
CA PRO A 32 29.72 6.53 -8.93
C PRO A 32 29.45 5.60 -7.73
N PRO A 33 28.17 5.28 -7.44
CA PRO A 33 27.84 4.40 -6.33
C PRO A 33 28.59 3.06 -6.49
N PRO A 34 29.08 2.48 -5.38
CA PRO A 34 29.88 1.25 -5.43
C PRO A 34 29.12 0.14 -6.16
N SER A 35 29.86 -0.65 -6.93
CA SER A 35 29.30 -1.77 -7.68
C SER A 35 28.68 -2.78 -6.72
N TYR A 36 27.54 -3.37 -7.10
CA TYR A 36 26.79 -4.35 -6.29
C TYR A 36 27.65 -5.56 -5.86
N ALA A 37 28.73 -5.84 -6.59
CA ALA A 37 29.69 -6.89 -6.25
C ALA A 37 30.61 -6.50 -5.07
N GLU A 38 30.95 -5.22 -4.92
CA GLU A 38 31.92 -4.74 -3.92
C GLU A 38 31.28 -4.56 -2.55
N ALA A 39 30.00 -4.20 -2.48
CA ALA A 39 29.24 -4.10 -1.24
C ALA A 39 29.15 -5.43 -0.46
N ARG A 40 29.37 -6.58 -1.15
CA ARG A 40 29.38 -7.90 -0.51
C ARG A 40 30.76 -8.36 -0.06
N SER A 41 31.84 -7.90 -0.68
CA SER A 41 33.19 -8.39 -0.40
C SER A 41 33.81 -7.83 0.88
N SER A 42 33.27 -6.73 1.43
CA SER A 42 33.76 -6.15 2.69
C SER A 42 33.25 -6.84 3.96
N MET A 43 32.45 -7.91 3.84
CA MET A 43 31.79 -8.57 4.99
C MET A 43 32.48 -9.85 5.52
N ASP A 44 33.55 -10.34 4.88
CA ASP A 44 34.12 -11.67 5.20
C ASP A 44 35.27 -11.67 6.23
N ALA A 45 35.64 -10.52 6.81
CA ALA A 45 36.81 -10.44 7.70
C ALA A 45 36.53 -9.71 9.02
N GLY A 46 35.56 -10.17 9.80
CA GLY A 46 35.44 -9.75 11.20
C GLY A 46 34.07 -10.03 11.79
N GLY A 47 33.98 -11.04 12.65
CA GLY A 47 32.78 -11.31 13.45
C GLY A 47 32.40 -10.09 14.29
N MET A 48 31.39 -9.36 13.82
CA MET A 48 30.72 -8.28 14.53
C MET A 48 29.23 -8.35 14.19
N ASN A 49 28.40 -8.12 15.21
CA ASN A 49 26.94 -8.19 15.17
C ASN A 49 26.33 -7.52 13.92
N LEU A 50 25.83 -8.34 12.98
CA LEU A 50 25.05 -7.94 11.81
C LEU A 50 23.64 -7.47 12.22
N THR A 51 23.59 -6.33 12.90
CA THR A 51 22.41 -5.45 12.89
C THR A 51 22.85 -4.09 12.37
N GLU A 52 23.53 -4.09 11.22
CA GLU A 52 23.73 -2.87 10.45
C GLU A 52 22.40 -2.59 9.75
N PHE A 53 21.52 -1.90 10.49
CA PHE A 53 20.19 -1.53 10.03
C PHE A 53 20.31 -0.73 8.75
N HIS A 54 19.56 -1.09 7.72
CA HIS A 54 19.50 -0.30 6.49
C HIS A 54 19.03 1.12 6.85
N PRO A 55 19.61 2.22 6.32
CA PRO A 55 19.26 3.59 6.73
C PRO A 55 17.77 3.94 6.56
N PHE A 56 17.03 3.15 5.77
CA PHE A 56 15.58 3.30 5.54
C PHE A 56 14.70 2.48 6.48
N GLU A 57 15.26 1.58 7.29
CA GLU A 57 14.47 0.74 8.23
C GLU A 57 13.77 1.59 9.30
N ASN A 58 14.21 2.83 9.53
CA ASN A 58 13.65 3.70 10.57
C ASN A 58 12.65 4.74 10.07
N THR A 59 12.59 5.06 8.77
CA THR A 59 11.75 6.18 8.30
C THR A 59 10.34 5.76 7.90
N ASN A 60 10.19 4.55 7.37
CA ASN A 60 8.92 4.05 6.83
C ASN A 60 8.23 3.01 7.73
N PHE A 61 8.89 2.55 8.80
CA PHE A 61 8.40 1.58 9.80
C PHE A 61 7.85 0.26 9.24
N PHE A 62 8.17 -0.09 7.99
CA PHE A 62 7.93 -1.44 7.47
C PHE A 62 9.00 -2.40 7.98
N PRO A 63 8.66 -3.69 8.18
CA PRO A 63 9.67 -4.70 8.44
C PRO A 63 10.67 -4.78 7.29
N SER A 64 11.91 -5.14 7.62
CA SER A 64 12.91 -5.47 6.62
C SER A 64 12.60 -6.82 5.94
N GLY A 65 13.12 -6.98 4.73
CA GLY A 65 12.87 -8.16 3.92
C GLY A 65 11.46 -8.21 3.34
N VAL A 66 10.93 -9.42 3.22
CA VAL A 66 9.63 -9.68 2.59
C VAL A 66 8.54 -9.78 3.64
N PHE A 67 7.38 -9.18 3.38
CA PHE A 67 6.24 -9.16 4.28
C PHE A 67 4.90 -9.27 3.55
N VAL A 68 3.85 -9.52 4.31
CA VAL A 68 2.44 -9.51 3.87
C VAL A 68 1.70 -8.39 4.59
N LEU A 69 0.82 -7.70 3.87
CA LEU A 69 -0.05 -6.66 4.41
C LEU A 69 -1.49 -7.17 4.45
N ARG A 70 -2.09 -7.26 5.65
CA ARG A 70 -3.46 -7.74 5.84
C ARG A 70 -4.35 -6.63 6.38
N ASN A 71 -5.44 -6.33 5.69
CA ASN A 71 -6.42 -5.37 6.17
C ASN A 71 -7.16 -5.92 7.40
N ARG A 72 -7.36 -5.09 8.44
CA ARG A 72 -8.00 -5.52 9.69
C ARG A 72 -9.52 -5.69 9.57
N SER A 73 -10.18 -4.89 8.74
CA SER A 73 -11.65 -4.93 8.62
C SER A 73 -12.16 -6.17 7.91
N SER A 74 -11.51 -6.58 6.82
CA SER A 74 -11.96 -7.68 5.96
C SER A 74 -11.09 -8.93 6.03
N LEU A 75 -9.95 -8.84 6.71
CA LEU A 75 -8.90 -9.88 6.76
C LEU A 75 -8.29 -10.21 5.39
N LYS A 76 -8.57 -9.42 4.34
CA LYS A 76 -7.97 -9.57 3.01
C LYS A 76 -6.53 -9.07 3.01
N ALA A 77 -5.66 -9.77 2.30
CA ALA A 77 -4.27 -9.40 2.08
C ALA A 77 -4.12 -8.56 0.81
N LEU A 78 -3.12 -7.68 0.79
CA LEU A 78 -2.67 -7.01 -0.43
C LEU A 78 -2.19 -8.09 -1.43
N ASP A 79 -2.64 -8.01 -2.67
CA ASP A 79 -2.47 -9.05 -3.68
C ASP A 79 -2.33 -8.44 -5.08
N VAL A 80 -1.31 -8.84 -5.84
CA VAL A 80 -1.21 -8.47 -7.26
C VAL A 80 -2.17 -9.33 -8.07
N LYS A 81 -3.22 -8.70 -8.62
CA LYS A 81 -4.34 -9.38 -9.27
C LYS A 81 -3.86 -10.36 -10.34
N GLY A 82 -4.26 -11.63 -10.22
CA GLY A 82 -3.98 -12.67 -11.20
C GLY A 82 -2.49 -12.95 -11.40
N GLU A 83 -1.66 -12.68 -10.39
CA GLU A 83 -0.20 -12.83 -10.47
C GLU A 83 0.45 -11.99 -11.58
N GLY A 84 -0.18 -10.87 -11.93
CA GLY A 84 0.31 -9.95 -12.95
C GLY A 84 1.79 -9.59 -12.75
N ASN A 85 2.55 -9.63 -13.84
CA ASN A 85 3.99 -9.35 -13.85
C ASN A 85 4.36 -8.21 -14.82
N GLN A 86 3.36 -7.44 -15.25
CA GLN A 86 3.52 -6.33 -16.18
C GLN A 86 3.11 -5.03 -15.50
N ALA A 87 3.67 -3.91 -15.99
CA ALA A 87 3.20 -2.58 -15.58
C ALA A 87 1.71 -2.42 -15.92
N GLY A 88 0.98 -1.71 -15.06
CA GLY A 88 -0.47 -1.56 -15.12
C GLY A 88 -1.25 -2.70 -14.45
N ALA A 89 -0.59 -3.79 -14.03
CA ALA A 89 -1.26 -4.84 -13.27
C ALA A 89 -1.81 -4.26 -11.94
N ARG A 90 -3.10 -4.49 -11.68
CA ARG A 90 -3.80 -3.92 -10.52
C ARG A 90 -3.38 -4.63 -9.23
N VAL A 91 -3.23 -3.87 -8.16
CA VAL A 91 -3.07 -4.40 -6.80
C VAL A 91 -4.41 -4.28 -6.08
N ILE A 92 -4.85 -5.38 -5.49
CA ILE A 92 -6.20 -5.55 -4.91
C ILE A 92 -6.11 -6.18 -3.52
N GLY A 93 -7.24 -6.21 -2.81
CA GLY A 93 -7.41 -7.04 -1.63
C GLY A 93 -7.93 -8.41 -2.01
N TYR A 94 -7.26 -9.47 -1.55
CA TYR A 94 -7.66 -10.85 -1.81
C TYR A 94 -7.58 -11.72 -0.54
N THR A 95 -8.24 -12.87 -0.55
CA THR A 95 -8.12 -13.83 0.56
C THR A 95 -6.65 -14.23 0.77
N PRO A 96 -6.14 -14.22 2.01
CA PRO A 96 -4.76 -14.62 2.29
C PRO A 96 -4.43 -16.02 1.74
N LYS A 97 -3.28 -16.15 1.08
CA LYS A 97 -2.76 -17.40 0.51
C LYS A 97 -1.58 -17.89 1.35
N ARG A 98 -1.40 -19.20 1.41
CA ARG A 98 -0.22 -19.80 2.03
C ARG A 98 1.00 -19.55 1.11
N PRO A 99 2.10 -18.97 1.61
CA PRO A 99 3.31 -18.82 0.81
C PRO A 99 3.84 -20.18 0.35
N THR A 100 4.15 -20.28 -0.94
CA THR A 100 4.78 -21.48 -1.52
C THR A 100 6.27 -21.47 -1.24
N LEU A 101 6.80 -22.61 -0.77
CA LEU A 101 8.22 -22.84 -0.55
C LEU A 101 8.73 -23.89 -1.56
N LEU A 102 9.89 -23.66 -2.17
CA LEU A 102 10.62 -24.61 -3.00
C LEU A 102 11.88 -25.02 -2.24
N ASP A 103 12.02 -26.29 -1.90
CA ASP A 103 13.15 -26.83 -1.13
C ASP A 103 13.42 -26.09 0.20
N GLY A 104 12.35 -25.62 0.85
CA GLY A 104 12.43 -24.83 2.08
C GLY A 104 12.80 -23.35 1.87
N THR A 105 13.01 -22.93 0.63
CA THR A 105 13.24 -21.52 0.26
C THR A 105 11.95 -20.87 -0.21
N LEU A 106 11.70 -19.62 0.17
CA LEU A 106 10.53 -18.89 -0.27
C LEU A 106 10.57 -18.65 -1.78
N LEU A 107 9.59 -19.20 -2.51
CA LEU A 107 9.52 -19.02 -3.95
C LEU A 107 8.81 -17.69 -4.24
N HIS A 108 9.53 -16.64 -4.65
CA HIS A 108 8.86 -15.36 -4.94
C HIS A 108 7.89 -15.47 -6.13
N LYS A 109 8.25 -16.25 -7.15
CA LYS A 109 7.43 -16.49 -8.33
C LYS A 109 6.15 -17.27 -7.96
N GLY A 110 4.98 -16.70 -8.25
CA GLY A 110 3.68 -17.29 -7.90
C GLY A 110 3.14 -16.89 -6.52
N ASN A 111 3.96 -16.25 -5.67
CA ASN A 111 3.49 -15.67 -4.40
C ASN A 111 3.20 -14.18 -4.60
N ASN A 112 2.00 -13.87 -5.10
CA ASN A 112 1.56 -12.52 -5.45
C ASN A 112 1.07 -11.64 -4.28
N GLN A 113 1.24 -12.12 -3.03
CA GLN A 113 0.88 -11.39 -1.79
C GLN A 113 2.10 -10.97 -0.96
N LEU A 114 3.29 -11.18 -1.51
CA LEU A 114 4.56 -10.85 -0.88
C LEU A 114 5.05 -9.50 -1.40
N PHE A 115 5.39 -8.61 -0.48
CA PHE A 115 5.90 -7.27 -0.78
C PHE A 115 7.19 -7.02 0.01
N PHE A 116 7.97 -6.05 -0.45
CA PHE A 116 9.18 -5.57 0.23
C PHE A 116 9.38 -4.08 -0.07
N LEU A 117 10.26 -3.41 0.67
CA LEU A 117 10.72 -2.06 0.32
C LEU A 117 12.02 -2.16 -0.48
N ASP A 118 12.11 -1.46 -1.62
CA ASP A 118 13.38 -1.30 -2.33
C ASP A 118 14.32 -0.33 -1.60
N TRP A 119 15.52 -0.16 -2.12
CA TRP A 119 16.54 0.73 -1.54
C TRP A 119 16.17 2.22 -1.59
N HIS A 120 15.11 2.60 -2.32
CA HIS A 120 14.56 3.96 -2.30
C HIS A 120 13.38 4.09 -1.33
N GLY A 121 13.02 3.02 -0.61
CA GLY A 121 11.84 2.97 0.24
C GLY A 121 10.53 2.84 -0.53
N CYS A 122 10.56 2.43 -1.81
CA CYS A 122 9.35 2.18 -2.60
C CYS A 122 8.79 0.79 -2.30
N LEU A 123 7.47 0.68 -2.12
CA LEU A 123 6.81 -0.60 -1.96
C LEU A 123 6.86 -1.38 -3.28
N CYS A 124 7.34 -2.62 -3.25
CA CYS A 124 7.55 -3.45 -4.42
C CYS A 124 6.90 -4.82 -4.25
N ALA A 125 6.36 -5.37 -5.33
CA ALA A 125 5.82 -6.73 -5.35
C ALA A 125 6.94 -7.75 -5.54
N ALA A 126 7.08 -8.71 -4.63
CA ALA A 126 8.18 -9.68 -4.63
C ALA A 126 8.15 -10.62 -5.84
N ASN A 127 6.96 -10.93 -6.37
CA ASN A 127 6.80 -11.88 -7.49
C ASN A 127 7.39 -11.37 -8.82
N CYS A 128 7.51 -10.06 -9.01
CA CYS A 128 7.95 -9.46 -10.27
C CYS A 128 8.96 -8.30 -10.11
N GLY A 129 9.19 -7.83 -8.88
CA GLY A 129 10.11 -6.72 -8.59
C GLY A 129 9.62 -5.35 -9.05
N LEU A 130 8.37 -5.23 -9.51
CA LEU A 130 7.78 -3.95 -9.91
C LEU A 130 7.33 -3.15 -8.69
N ARG A 131 7.38 -1.82 -8.82
CA ARG A 131 6.93 -0.88 -7.78
C ARG A 131 5.41 -0.83 -7.74
N VAL A 132 4.86 -0.63 -6.56
CA VAL A 132 3.46 -0.26 -6.37
C VAL A 132 3.35 1.24 -6.56
N ASP A 133 2.44 1.62 -7.45
CA ASP A 133 2.15 2.99 -7.84
C ASP A 133 0.66 3.30 -7.65
N VAL A 134 0.30 4.56 -7.85
CA VAL A 134 -1.08 5.04 -7.73
C VAL A 134 -1.52 5.62 -9.07
N ASP A 135 -2.62 5.08 -9.62
CA ASP A 135 -3.20 5.57 -10.87
C ASP A 135 -4.09 6.82 -10.65
N GLU A 136 -4.58 7.41 -11.75
CA GLU A 136 -5.42 8.62 -11.73
C GLU A 136 -6.74 8.46 -10.95
N ASN A 137 -7.20 7.22 -10.77
CA ASN A 137 -8.39 6.92 -9.98
C ASN A 137 -8.04 6.57 -8.53
N PHE A 138 -6.82 6.90 -8.10
CA PHE A 138 -6.23 6.52 -6.82
C PHE A 138 -6.18 5.01 -6.57
N GLY A 139 -6.30 4.19 -7.61
CA GLY A 139 -6.15 2.74 -7.52
C GLY A 139 -4.68 2.35 -7.50
N LEU A 140 -4.37 1.23 -6.84
CA LEU A 140 -3.00 0.71 -6.85
C LEU A 140 -2.71 -0.09 -8.13
N VAL A 141 -1.56 0.18 -8.74
CA VAL A 141 -1.07 -0.51 -9.94
C VAL A 141 0.42 -0.83 -9.81
N LEU A 142 0.92 -1.79 -10.59
CA LEU A 142 2.35 -2.02 -10.72
C LEU A 142 2.95 -1.06 -11.75
N SER A 143 4.09 -0.46 -11.45
CA SER A 143 4.85 0.37 -12.40
C SER A 143 6.30 -0.11 -12.54
N LYS A 144 6.84 0.11 -13.74
CA LYS A 144 8.27 -0.07 -14.00
C LYS A 144 9.02 1.15 -13.48
N PRO A 145 10.21 1.00 -12.89
CA PRO A 145 11.09 2.13 -12.64
C PRO A 145 11.33 2.88 -13.96
N GLN A 146 10.96 4.17 -14.00
CA GLN A 146 11.18 5.03 -15.14
C GLN A 146 12.17 6.14 -14.78
N PRO A 147 12.96 6.65 -15.75
CA PRO A 147 13.71 7.89 -15.55
C PRO A 147 12.76 9.00 -15.12
N ILE A 148 13.15 9.76 -14.09
CA ILE A 148 12.32 10.85 -13.56
C ILE A 148 12.58 12.10 -14.38
N SER A 149 11.52 12.62 -15.02
CA SER A 149 11.51 13.89 -15.72
C SER A 149 11.51 15.05 -14.72
N PRO A 150 12.20 16.18 -15.02
CA PRO A 150 12.09 17.40 -14.23
C PRO A 150 10.65 17.92 -14.08
N ARG A 151 9.79 17.62 -15.06
CA ARG A 151 8.35 17.88 -15.02
C ARG A 151 7.63 16.54 -14.94
N PRO A 152 7.02 16.19 -13.78
CA PRO A 152 6.28 14.95 -13.63
C PRO A 152 5.19 14.79 -14.69
N THR A 153 5.11 13.60 -15.26
CA THR A 153 4.09 13.17 -16.23
C THR A 153 3.54 11.82 -15.80
N ARG A 154 2.44 11.39 -16.41
CA ARG A 154 1.83 10.08 -16.16
C ARG A 154 2.83 8.93 -16.28
N ASP A 155 3.69 9.00 -17.29
CA ASP A 155 4.69 7.95 -17.53
C ASP A 155 5.96 8.18 -16.70
N SER A 156 6.33 9.43 -16.43
CA SER A 156 7.59 9.78 -15.77
C SER A 156 7.36 10.69 -14.58
N HIS A 157 7.25 10.10 -13.39
CA HIS A 157 7.10 10.80 -12.11
C HIS A 157 7.86 10.07 -10.99
N PRO A 158 8.20 10.76 -9.89
CA PRO A 158 8.73 10.10 -8.70
C PRO A 158 7.68 9.15 -8.10
N PRO A 159 8.05 7.90 -7.75
CA PRO A 159 7.11 6.95 -7.18
C PRO A 159 6.58 7.43 -5.82
N PRO A 160 5.35 7.04 -5.45
CA PRO A 160 4.78 7.36 -4.14
C PRO A 160 5.56 6.63 -3.04
N GLN A 161 5.73 7.32 -1.90
CA GLN A 161 6.35 6.74 -0.71
C GLN A 161 5.28 6.23 0.24
N PHE A 162 5.38 4.95 0.62
CA PHE A 162 4.49 4.33 1.58
C PHE A 162 5.14 4.35 2.96
N ARG A 163 4.40 4.79 3.97
CA ARG A 163 4.87 4.81 5.36
C ARG A 163 3.87 4.12 6.25
N TYR A 164 4.33 3.14 7.01
CA TYR A 164 3.50 2.50 8.02
C TYR A 164 3.59 3.28 9.33
N ASP A 165 2.48 3.37 10.04
CA ASP A 165 2.44 3.86 11.40
C ASP A 165 2.00 2.72 12.33
N PRO A 166 2.89 2.16 13.17
CA PRO A 166 2.56 1.02 14.02
C PRO A 166 1.55 1.36 15.13
N LEU A 167 1.44 2.63 15.53
CA LEU A 167 0.50 3.05 16.57
C LEU A 167 -0.93 3.04 16.03
N THR A 168 -1.14 3.66 14.87
CA THR A 168 -2.47 3.74 14.25
C THR A 168 -2.78 2.58 13.31
N ARG A 169 -1.76 1.76 13.02
CA ARG A 169 -1.76 0.65 12.05
C ARG A 169 -2.18 1.07 10.66
N THR A 170 -1.82 2.29 10.25
CA THR A 170 -2.20 2.80 8.92
C THR A 170 -1.01 2.91 8.01
N ILE A 171 -1.29 2.91 6.71
CA ILE A 171 -0.29 3.12 5.68
C ILE A 171 -0.60 4.46 5.03
N SER A 172 0.23 5.46 5.27
CA SER A 172 0.15 6.74 4.57
C SER A 172 0.91 6.68 3.26
N VAL A 173 0.43 7.47 2.30
CA VAL A 173 1.01 7.59 0.96
C VAL A 173 1.45 9.04 0.78
N VAL A 174 2.73 9.25 0.49
CA VAL A 174 3.30 10.58 0.30
C VAL A 174 3.67 10.75 -1.16
N PHE A 175 3.12 11.79 -1.78
CA PHE A 175 3.38 12.14 -3.17
C PHE A 175 4.37 13.30 -3.26
N SER A 176 5.35 13.17 -4.16
CA SER A 176 6.29 14.25 -4.52
C SER A 176 5.81 15.06 -5.73
N HIS A 177 4.60 14.79 -6.22
CA HIS A 177 3.96 15.43 -7.38
C HIS A 177 2.44 15.35 -7.24
N ASP A 178 1.69 15.96 -8.16
CA ASP A 178 0.23 15.80 -8.24
C ASP A 178 -0.15 14.44 -8.84
N PRO A 179 -0.71 13.50 -8.04
CA PRO A 179 -1.06 12.16 -8.55
C PRO A 179 -2.20 12.21 -9.60
N THR A 180 -2.97 13.30 -9.65
CA THR A 180 -4.07 13.47 -10.61
C THR A 180 -3.65 14.18 -11.90
N PHE A 181 -2.44 14.74 -11.93
CA PHE A 181 -1.95 15.59 -13.02
C PHE A 181 -2.90 16.74 -13.39
N SER A 182 -3.65 17.24 -12.40
CA SER A 182 -4.56 18.39 -12.51
C SER A 182 -3.84 19.74 -12.48
N ASN A 183 -2.53 19.73 -12.20
CA ASN A 183 -1.67 20.89 -11.92
C ASN A 183 -1.97 21.52 -10.54
N ALA A 184 -2.43 20.73 -9.57
CA ALA A 184 -2.48 21.15 -8.19
C ALA A 184 -1.07 21.47 -7.66
N THR A 185 -0.96 22.48 -6.81
CA THR A 185 0.32 22.86 -6.20
C THR A 185 0.74 21.82 -5.16
N LEU A 186 2.05 21.66 -4.94
CA LEU A 186 2.56 20.76 -3.90
C LEU A 186 2.05 21.14 -2.50
N GLN A 187 1.76 22.42 -2.26
CA GLN A 187 1.19 22.88 -1.00
C GLN A 187 -0.25 22.38 -0.81
N GLU A 188 -1.07 22.39 -1.86
CA GLU A 188 -2.43 21.83 -1.83
C GLU A 188 -2.39 20.32 -1.60
N ILE A 189 -1.49 19.61 -2.29
CA ILE A 189 -1.33 18.16 -2.14
C ILE A 189 -0.86 17.81 -0.72
N ALA A 190 0.11 18.55 -0.18
CA ALA A 190 0.62 18.36 1.18
C ALA A 190 -0.36 18.82 2.28
N SER A 191 -1.42 19.56 1.92
CA SER A 191 -2.43 20.02 2.88
C SER A 191 -3.39 18.91 3.33
N VAL A 192 -3.36 17.75 2.67
CA VAL A 192 -4.19 16.59 3.01
C VAL A 192 -3.31 15.37 3.30
N GLU A 193 -3.77 14.48 4.16
CA GLU A 193 -3.11 13.19 4.37
C GLU A 193 -3.75 12.15 3.44
N TYR A 194 -2.93 11.33 2.78
CA TYR A 194 -3.40 10.24 1.96
C TYR A 194 -3.17 8.91 2.67
N LEU A 195 -4.20 8.08 2.76
CA LEU A 195 -4.16 6.77 3.43
C LEU A 195 -4.57 5.66 2.47
N LEU A 196 -4.02 4.47 2.70
CA LEU A 196 -4.42 3.27 1.99
C LEU A 196 -5.72 2.69 2.59
N GLU A 197 -6.77 2.57 1.78
CA GLU A 197 -8.09 2.09 2.20
C GLU A 197 -8.54 0.91 1.32
N LEU A 198 -9.10 -0.11 1.98
CA LEU A 198 -9.80 -1.19 1.30
C LEU A 198 -11.26 -0.80 1.06
N GLN A 199 -11.70 -0.83 -0.20
CA GLN A 199 -13.07 -0.47 -0.57
C GLN A 199 -14.02 -1.66 -0.38
N PRO A 200 -15.07 -1.54 0.46
CA PRO A 200 -16.07 -2.58 0.64
C PRO A 200 -16.94 -2.70 -0.63
N LYS A 201 -17.48 -3.90 -0.87
CA LYS A 201 -18.48 -4.12 -1.92
C LYS A 201 -19.78 -4.54 -1.26
N SER A 202 -20.82 -3.71 -1.35
CA SER A 202 -22.14 -4.12 -0.88
C SER A 202 -22.76 -5.13 -1.87
N SER A 203 -23.35 -6.20 -1.34
CA SER A 203 -24.05 -7.23 -2.13
C SER A 203 -25.40 -6.72 -2.68
N LEU A 204 -26.00 -5.76 -1.97
CA LEU A 204 -27.31 -5.19 -2.29
C LEU A 204 -27.22 -4.28 -3.53
N ARG A 205 -27.34 -4.91 -4.70
CA ARG A 205 -27.90 -4.25 -5.88
C ARG A 205 -29.37 -3.99 -5.61
N HIS A 206 -29.70 -2.97 -4.82
CA HIS A 206 -31.04 -2.42 -4.93
C HIS A 206 -31.22 -1.99 -6.41
N PRO A 207 -32.31 -2.42 -7.08
CA PRO A 207 -32.60 -1.95 -8.42
C PRO A 207 -32.56 -0.42 -8.36
N ALA A 208 -31.73 0.19 -9.19
CA ALA A 208 -31.40 1.59 -9.12
C ALA A 208 -32.67 2.45 -9.16
N THR A 209 -33.23 2.77 -8.00
CA THR A 209 -34.13 3.91 -7.84
C THR A 209 -33.25 5.11 -8.12
N SER A 210 -33.51 5.76 -9.26
CA SER A 210 -32.76 6.85 -9.88
C SER A 210 -32.65 8.06 -8.96
N SER A 211 -31.84 7.97 -7.90
CA SER A 211 -31.36 9.13 -7.17
C SER A 211 -30.30 9.79 -8.04
N SER A 212 -30.53 11.06 -8.34
CA SER A 212 -29.67 11.81 -9.24
C SER A 212 -28.23 11.88 -8.70
N PRO A 213 -27.20 11.91 -9.55
CA PRO A 213 -25.79 12.04 -9.12
C PRO A 213 -25.53 13.22 -8.19
N LEU A 214 -26.38 14.25 -8.24
CA LEU A 214 -26.34 15.45 -7.41
C LEU A 214 -26.67 15.19 -5.93
N GLU A 215 -27.53 14.20 -5.62
CA GLU A 215 -27.87 13.83 -4.24
C GLU A 215 -26.76 13.05 -3.53
N LYS A 216 -25.83 12.45 -4.28
CA LYS A 216 -24.68 11.75 -3.71
C LYS A 216 -23.57 12.72 -3.29
N LEU A 217 -23.44 13.86 -3.96
CA LEU A 217 -22.44 14.89 -3.66
C LEU A 217 -22.79 15.71 -2.41
N SER A 218 -24.08 15.92 -2.11
CA SER A 218 -24.50 16.64 -0.90
C SER A 218 -24.15 15.93 0.41
N LYS A 219 -23.81 14.63 0.36
CA LYS A 219 -23.41 13.84 1.54
C LYS A 219 -21.93 13.98 1.90
N TRP A 220 -21.09 14.47 0.99
CA TRP A 220 -19.63 14.59 1.19
C TRP A 220 -19.17 15.99 1.56
N LEU A 221 -20.00 17.00 1.34
CA LEU A 221 -19.68 18.36 1.75
C LEU A 221 -20.16 18.59 3.19
N PRO A 222 -19.27 19.00 4.11
CA PRO A 222 -19.67 19.51 5.42
C PRO A 222 -20.23 20.92 5.20
N ILE A 223 -21.42 21.00 4.60
CA ILE A 223 -22.17 22.26 4.54
C ILE A 223 -22.68 22.45 5.96
N ASN A 224 -21.97 23.29 6.72
CA ASN A 224 -22.48 23.90 7.94
C ASN A 224 -23.91 24.35 7.64
N LYS A 225 -24.90 23.67 8.24
CA LYS A 225 -26.30 24.04 8.15
C LYS A 225 -26.41 25.45 8.69
N LEU A 226 -26.39 26.44 7.79
CA LEU A 226 -26.77 27.79 8.10
C LEU A 226 -28.24 27.72 8.49
N SER A 227 -28.49 27.79 9.80
CA SER A 227 -29.81 27.85 10.39
C SER A 227 -30.56 29.04 9.80
N VAL A 228 -31.47 28.76 8.87
CA VAL A 228 -32.47 29.74 8.44
C VAL A 228 -33.35 30.04 9.66
N PRO A 229 -33.53 31.31 10.05
CA PRO A 229 -34.43 31.65 11.16
C PRO A 229 -35.87 31.33 10.73
N ILE A 230 -36.48 30.38 11.43
CA ILE A 230 -37.88 30.00 11.26
C ILE A 230 -38.72 31.04 11.99
N ASN A 231 -39.61 31.67 11.23
CA ASN A 231 -40.64 32.60 11.71
C ASN A 231 -41.67 31.82 12.55
N GLU A 232 -41.91 32.26 13.78
CA GLU A 232 -42.81 31.62 14.75
C GLU A 232 -44.28 31.75 14.31
N GLY A 233 -44.94 30.60 14.13
CA GLY A 233 -46.39 30.49 13.95
C GLY A 233 -46.96 29.41 14.90
N PRO A 234 -48.11 29.63 15.55
CA PRO A 234 -48.55 28.81 16.67
C PRO A 234 -49.29 27.52 16.24
N SER A 235 -48.81 26.42 16.81
CA SER A 235 -49.55 25.31 17.43
C SER A 235 -50.64 24.58 16.62
N GLU A 236 -50.28 23.42 16.08
CA GLU A 236 -51.18 22.26 16.01
C GLU A 236 -50.37 20.97 16.29
N ALA A 237 -50.88 20.15 17.20
CA ALA A 237 -50.23 18.96 17.73
C ALA A 237 -50.21 17.82 16.69
N ALA A 238 -49.17 17.77 15.86
CA ALA A 238 -48.91 16.66 14.96
C ALA A 238 -48.13 15.55 15.67
N THR A 239 -48.74 14.37 15.77
CA THR A 239 -48.10 13.11 16.15
C THR A 239 -46.90 12.86 15.22
N ILE A 240 -45.69 13.03 15.74
CA ILE A 240 -44.45 12.75 15.00
C ILE A 240 -44.39 11.22 14.81
N PRO A 241 -44.49 10.69 13.57
CA PRO A 241 -44.20 9.29 13.36
C PRO A 241 -42.73 9.08 13.67
N ASP A 242 -42.44 8.19 14.62
CA ASP A 242 -41.11 7.70 14.97
C ASP A 242 -40.57 6.86 13.81
N SER A 243 -40.32 7.50 12.68
CA SER A 243 -39.59 6.92 11.56
C SER A 243 -38.12 6.97 11.91
N ARG A 244 -37.70 6.10 12.84
CA ARG A 244 -36.31 5.74 13.03
C ARG A 244 -35.85 5.07 11.75
N VAL A 245 -35.41 5.88 10.79
CA VAL A 245 -34.79 5.42 9.55
C VAL A 245 -33.52 4.70 9.97
N GLU A 246 -33.56 3.37 10.02
CA GLU A 246 -32.37 2.55 10.10
C GLU A 246 -31.56 2.86 8.84
N LEU A 247 -30.55 3.73 9.00
CA LEU A 247 -29.62 4.05 7.93
C LEU A 247 -28.92 2.73 7.58
N GLU A 248 -29.36 2.10 6.49
CA GLU A 248 -28.76 0.90 5.95
C GLU A 248 -27.25 1.11 5.88
N ASP A 249 -26.53 0.30 6.64
CA ASP A 249 -25.09 0.39 6.82
C ASP A 249 -24.42 -0.09 5.53
N SER A 250 -24.43 0.77 4.51
CA SER A 250 -23.83 0.55 3.19
C SER A 250 -22.31 0.29 3.26
N GLU A 251 -21.76 0.34 4.47
CA GLU A 251 -20.38 0.13 4.81
C GLU A 251 -20.04 -1.34 5.13
N LEU A 252 -21.04 -2.20 5.29
CA LEU A 252 -20.85 -3.64 5.48
C LEU A 252 -20.46 -4.31 4.17
N ASP A 253 -19.36 -5.05 4.22
CA ASP A 253 -18.78 -5.75 3.08
C ASP A 253 -19.40 -7.14 2.91
N ASP A 254 -20.70 -7.18 2.58
CA ASP A 254 -21.46 -8.44 2.50
C ASP A 254 -21.33 -9.14 1.13
N SER A 255 -20.50 -8.62 0.23
CA SER A 255 -20.34 -9.21 -1.10
C SER A 255 -19.59 -10.55 -1.05
N PRO A 256 -20.08 -11.60 -1.75
CA PRO A 256 -19.39 -12.89 -1.84
C PRO A 256 -18.12 -12.82 -2.71
N ASP A 257 -17.83 -11.68 -3.34
CA ASP A 257 -16.65 -11.50 -4.17
C ASP A 257 -15.37 -11.70 -3.32
N LEU A 258 -14.41 -12.46 -3.85
CA LEU A 258 -13.14 -12.69 -3.18
C LEU A 258 -12.22 -11.46 -3.29
N THR A 259 -12.44 -10.62 -4.30
CA THR A 259 -11.62 -9.46 -4.63
C THR A 259 -12.20 -8.16 -4.09
N ARG A 260 -11.35 -7.27 -3.59
CA ARG A 260 -11.70 -5.90 -3.21
C ARG A 260 -10.75 -4.92 -3.85
N ASP A 261 -11.28 -3.78 -4.24
CA ASP A 261 -10.46 -2.71 -4.73
C ASP A 261 -9.75 -2.06 -3.54
N ILE A 262 -8.50 -1.65 -3.77
CA ILE A 262 -7.72 -0.88 -2.81
C ILE A 262 -7.42 0.43 -3.48
N CYS A 263 -7.66 1.51 -2.76
CA CYS A 263 -7.39 2.84 -3.24
C CYS A 263 -6.71 3.69 -2.17
N VAL A 264 -6.13 4.79 -2.62
CA VAL A 264 -5.63 5.85 -1.79
C VAL A 264 -6.76 6.85 -1.56
N VAL A 265 -7.02 7.22 -0.31
CA VAL A 265 -8.06 8.19 0.07
C VAL A 265 -7.44 9.39 0.75
N SER A 266 -7.94 10.58 0.44
CA SER A 266 -7.58 11.80 1.17
C SER A 266 -8.38 11.90 2.46
N VAL A 267 -7.72 12.21 3.57
CA VAL A 267 -8.33 12.48 4.87
C VAL A 267 -7.94 13.87 5.36
N ALA A 268 -8.86 14.50 6.09
CA ALA A 268 -8.65 15.84 6.62
C ALA A 268 -7.47 15.87 7.62
N PRO A 269 -6.67 16.95 7.66
CA PRO A 269 -5.65 17.13 8.68
C PRO A 269 -6.21 16.99 10.10
N GLY A 270 -5.42 16.42 11.00
CA GLY A 270 -5.83 16.19 12.38
C GLY A 270 -6.87 15.09 12.57
N TRP A 271 -7.13 14.25 11.54
CA TRP A 271 -8.00 13.09 11.68
C TRP A 271 -7.56 12.16 12.83
N ARG A 272 -6.24 12.12 13.11
CA ARG A 272 -5.62 11.33 14.18
C ARG A 272 -6.13 11.67 15.57
N GLU A 273 -6.48 12.93 15.82
CA GLU A 273 -6.94 13.37 17.14
C GLU A 273 -8.40 12.98 17.40
N LYS A 274 -9.14 12.65 16.34
CA LYS A 274 -10.57 12.37 16.39
C LYS A 274 -10.81 10.87 16.40
N PHE A 275 -10.12 10.12 17.27
CA PHE A 275 -10.36 8.68 17.37
C PHE A 275 -11.84 8.44 17.70
N PRO A 276 -12.59 7.87 16.77
CA PRO A 276 -14.02 7.70 16.97
C PRO A 276 -14.27 6.66 18.07
N SER A 277 -15.35 6.84 18.83
CA SER A 277 -15.83 5.80 19.73
C SER A 277 -16.09 4.52 18.93
N SER A 278 -15.77 3.37 19.53
CA SER A 278 -15.68 2.06 18.86
C SER A 278 -16.95 1.61 18.11
N SER A 279 -18.12 2.17 18.44
CA SER A 279 -19.41 1.84 17.83
C SER A 279 -19.89 2.83 16.76
N SER A 280 -19.17 3.93 16.53
CA SER A 280 -19.60 4.92 15.55
C SER A 280 -19.31 4.47 14.11
N PRO A 281 -20.07 4.95 13.09
CA PRO A 281 -19.78 4.67 11.69
C PRO A 281 -18.35 5.07 11.29
N GLU A 282 -17.84 6.14 11.87
CA GLU A 282 -16.48 6.62 11.63
C GLU A 282 -15.42 5.61 12.10
N ALA A 283 -15.69 4.87 13.19
CA ALA A 283 -14.80 3.79 13.64
C ALA A 283 -14.78 2.61 12.66
N ARG A 284 -15.90 2.31 12.00
CA ARG A 284 -15.95 1.28 10.94
C ARG A 284 -15.15 1.68 9.71
N LYS A 285 -15.28 2.94 9.27
CA LYS A 285 -14.41 3.48 8.22
C LYS A 285 -12.95 3.41 8.62
N TRP A 286 -12.65 3.68 9.89
CA TRP A 286 -11.28 3.63 10.39
C TRP A 286 -10.67 2.23 10.29
N LEU A 287 -11.43 1.19 10.63
CA LEU A 287 -10.94 -0.19 10.56
C LEU A 287 -10.54 -0.61 9.12
N LYS A 288 -11.16 -0.02 8.09
CA LYS A 288 -10.83 -0.25 6.67
C LYS A 288 -9.49 0.33 6.24
N ARG A 289 -8.96 1.28 7.02
CA ARG A 289 -7.65 1.92 6.81
C ARG A 289 -6.54 1.29 7.64
N GLN A 290 -6.87 0.32 8.49
CA GLN A 290 -5.90 -0.37 9.32
C GLN A 290 -5.37 -1.64 8.66
N TRP A 291 -4.06 -1.83 8.74
CA TRP A 291 -3.31 -2.90 8.13
C TRP A 291 -2.39 -3.54 9.18
N ASP A 292 -2.49 -4.86 9.34
CA ASP A 292 -1.51 -5.65 10.07
C ASP A 292 -0.39 -6.06 9.10
N ILE A 293 0.87 -5.98 9.56
CA ILE A 293 2.03 -6.40 8.78
C ILE A 293 2.63 -7.67 9.39
N ALA A 294 2.85 -8.68 8.56
CA ALA A 294 3.52 -9.91 8.96
C ALA A 294 4.83 -10.06 8.16
N SER A 295 5.98 -9.96 8.85
CA SER A 295 7.29 -10.25 8.26
C SER A 295 7.45 -11.75 8.01
N ILE A 296 8.03 -12.12 6.88
CA ILE A 296 8.31 -13.51 6.51
C ILE A 296 9.79 -13.79 6.77
N ILE A 297 10.06 -14.53 7.84
CA ILE A 297 11.41 -14.98 8.19
C ILE A 297 11.58 -16.41 7.70
N VAL A 298 12.38 -16.59 6.64
CA VAL A 298 12.77 -17.92 6.15
C VAL A 298 13.99 -18.35 6.94
N LYS A 299 13.82 -19.35 7.81
CA LYS A 299 14.97 -19.97 8.48
C LYS A 299 15.65 -20.93 7.49
N PRO A 300 16.95 -20.75 7.18
CA PRO A 300 17.67 -21.73 6.40
C PRO A 300 17.53 -23.09 7.07
N ARG A 301 17.11 -24.10 6.31
CA ARG A 301 17.18 -25.48 6.82
C ARG A 301 18.67 -25.77 6.96
N HIS A 302 19.16 -25.81 8.20
CA HIS A 302 20.48 -26.38 8.45
C HIS A 302 20.44 -27.78 7.84
N GLN A 303 21.14 -27.96 6.72
CA GLN A 303 21.39 -29.28 6.21
C GLN A 303 22.13 -29.95 7.35
N SER A 304 21.43 -30.80 8.09
CA SER A 304 22.05 -31.70 9.04
C SER A 304 23.02 -32.49 8.18
N THR A 305 24.29 -32.07 8.22
CA THR A 305 25.37 -32.83 7.62
C THR A 305 25.29 -34.15 8.34
N CYS A 306 24.69 -35.15 7.67
CA CYS A 306 24.79 -36.52 8.12
C CYS A 306 26.29 -36.70 8.34
N PRO A 307 26.74 -37.00 9.58
CA PRO A 307 28.15 -37.24 9.80
C PRO A 307 28.50 -38.34 8.80
N VAL A 308 29.41 -38.02 7.89
CA VAL A 308 29.93 -38.97 6.92
C VAL A 308 30.62 -40.02 7.77
N THR A 309 29.87 -41.07 8.12
CA THR A 309 30.38 -42.19 8.89
C THR A 309 31.47 -42.80 8.02
N SER A 310 32.68 -42.73 8.52
CA SER A 310 33.88 -43.30 7.92
C SER A 310 33.58 -44.70 7.37
N PRO A 311 34.09 -45.06 6.17
CA PRO A 311 33.89 -46.38 5.62
C PRO A 311 34.74 -47.38 6.39
N SER A 312 34.21 -47.90 7.50
CA SER A 312 34.81 -49.03 8.19
C SER A 312 33.72 -49.97 8.69
N THR A 313 33.69 -51.12 8.01
CA THR A 313 33.26 -52.42 8.52
C THR A 313 31.77 -52.73 8.43
N ARG A 314 31.46 -53.57 7.42
CA ARG A 314 30.27 -54.41 7.32
C ARG A 314 29.99 -55.06 8.68
N ASN A 315 28.76 -54.96 9.19
CA ASN A 315 27.95 -56.11 9.61
C ASN A 315 26.57 -55.69 10.17
N SER A 316 25.55 -56.39 9.66
CA SER A 316 24.29 -56.80 10.29
C SER A 316 23.35 -55.77 10.96
N CYS A 317 22.18 -55.60 10.32
CA CYS A 317 20.82 -55.76 10.84
C CYS A 317 20.48 -55.27 12.27
N LEU A 318 19.52 -54.34 12.37
CA LEU A 318 18.16 -54.58 12.92
C LEU A 318 17.37 -53.26 12.86
N SER A 319 16.23 -53.32 12.17
CA SER A 319 15.26 -52.23 11.99
C SER A 319 14.40 -52.06 13.24
N ASP A 320 14.37 -50.85 13.79
CA ASP A 320 13.51 -50.45 14.91
C ASP A 320 12.34 -49.58 14.40
N PRO A 321 11.07 -50.04 14.47
CA PRO A 321 9.95 -49.42 13.75
C PRO A 321 9.19 -48.30 14.51
N ASN A 322 9.71 -47.72 15.60
CA ASN A 322 8.92 -46.82 16.46
C ASN A 322 9.58 -45.45 16.72
N LEU A 323 9.63 -44.57 15.71
CA LEU A 323 9.88 -43.15 15.94
C LEU A 323 8.75 -42.30 15.33
N PRO A 324 7.99 -41.55 16.16
CA PRO A 324 6.94 -40.66 15.66
C PRO A 324 7.58 -39.50 14.89
N SER A 325 7.21 -39.36 13.62
CA SER A 325 7.57 -38.21 12.79
C SER A 325 6.92 -36.94 13.34
N SER A 326 7.63 -36.18 14.18
CA SER A 326 7.14 -34.87 14.61
C SER A 326 7.35 -33.86 13.48
N ASN A 327 6.28 -33.65 12.70
CA ASN A 327 6.23 -32.56 11.74
C ASN A 327 5.99 -31.26 12.50
N VAL A 328 7.08 -30.57 12.86
CA VAL A 328 7.10 -29.24 13.51
C VAL A 328 6.25 -28.18 12.75
N LEU A 329 5.92 -28.45 11.48
CA LEU A 329 5.07 -27.59 10.65
C LEU A 329 3.57 -27.71 10.95
N ASP A 330 3.10 -28.84 11.49
CA ASP A 330 1.69 -29.01 11.86
C ASP A 330 1.37 -28.23 13.14
N ASP A 331 2.29 -28.19 14.11
CA ASP A 331 2.17 -27.39 15.33
C ASP A 331 2.07 -25.87 15.06
N LEU A 332 2.73 -25.37 14.02
CA LEU A 332 2.68 -23.94 13.67
C LEU A 332 1.33 -23.54 13.07
N SER A 333 0.65 -24.47 12.41
CA SER A 333 -0.71 -24.24 11.87
C SER A 333 -1.75 -24.18 12.99
N GLN A 334 -1.57 -25.00 14.03
CA GLN A 334 -2.40 -25.01 15.24
C GLN A 334 -2.25 -23.69 16.00
N ALA A 335 -1.01 -23.23 16.21
CA ALA A 335 -0.73 -21.99 16.94
C ALA A 335 -1.28 -20.72 16.26
N LEU A 336 -1.29 -20.67 14.92
CA LEU A 336 -1.87 -19.54 14.17
C LEU A 336 -3.41 -19.57 14.15
N GLY A 337 -4.01 -20.77 14.18
CA GLY A 337 -5.45 -20.94 14.34
C GLY A 337 -5.94 -20.47 15.71
N ASP A 338 -5.22 -20.86 16.77
CA ASP A 338 -5.60 -20.55 18.17
C ASP A 338 -5.54 -19.04 18.47
N LEU A 339 -4.56 -18.32 17.91
CA LEU A 339 -4.47 -16.86 18.04
C LEU A 339 -5.66 -16.14 17.36
N GLY A 340 -6.16 -16.71 16.25
CA GLY A 340 -7.35 -16.20 15.56
C GLY A 340 -8.63 -16.34 16.38
N SER A 341 -8.80 -17.47 17.08
CA SER A 341 -9.95 -17.69 17.96
C SER A 341 -9.90 -16.86 19.24
N GLU A 342 -8.73 -16.66 19.84
CA GLU A 342 -8.59 -15.88 21.08
C GLU A 342 -8.92 -14.40 20.85
N ILE A 343 -8.46 -13.82 19.73
CA ILE A 343 -8.77 -12.42 19.35
C ILE A 343 -10.26 -12.26 19.04
N SER A 344 -10.87 -13.25 18.38
CA SER A 344 -12.31 -13.24 18.08
C SER A 344 -13.17 -13.33 19.33
N ARG A 345 -12.67 -13.97 20.39
CA ARG A 345 -13.34 -14.10 21.68
C ARG A 345 -13.27 -12.82 22.51
N VAL A 346 -12.13 -12.11 22.49
CA VAL A 346 -11.95 -10.84 23.21
C VAL A 346 -12.75 -9.70 22.59
N LEU A 347 -13.03 -9.74 21.28
CA LEU A 347 -13.83 -8.72 20.58
C LEU A 347 -15.35 -8.93 20.66
N ARG A 348 -15.83 -9.98 21.33
CA ARG A 348 -17.28 -10.25 21.56
C ARG A 348 -17.77 -9.87 22.96
N LEU A 349 -16.90 -9.29 23.79
CA LEU A 349 -17.23 -8.63 25.05
C LEU A 349 -17.06 -7.12 24.86
#